data_AF-A0A328AR92-F1
#
_entry.id   AF-A0A328AR92-F1
#
_cell.length_a   1.000
_cell.length_b   1.000
_cell.length_c   1.000
_cell.angle_alpha   90.00
_cell.angle_beta   90.00
_cell.angle_gamma   90.00
#
_symmetry.space_group_name_H-M   'P 1'
#
loop_
_entity.id
_entity.type
_entity.pdbx_description
1 polymer ?
#
loop_
_entity_poly.entity_id
_entity_poly.type
_entity_poly.pdbx_seq_one_letter_code
_entity_poly.pdbx_strand_id
1 'polypeptide(L)'
;MLRQSALLVLAVLSSSLSACAHRVEPQISQAVLDARAGRDVAGDACGSQPAKPAPISVQFPFGETELSPAGQRAADGALAWLICHPNGRAVIRGAADGHGSAAAQTALANSRAQAVQTYLIGKGVEARLTLAAPDAPDPQREVLLIAAEGRRW
;
A
#
# COMPACT_ATOMS: atom_id res chain seq x y z
N MET A 1 -4.75 -36.04 86.70
CA MET A 1 -4.21 -37.30 86.14
C MET A 1 -3.04 -36.94 85.24
N LEU A 2 -1.84 -37.45 85.57
CA LEU A 2 -0.60 -37.25 84.82
C LEU A 2 -0.65 -37.94 83.45
N ARG A 3 0.03 -37.36 82.45
CA ARG A 3 1.22 -37.98 81.83
C ARG A 3 1.95 -37.01 80.90
N GLN A 4 3.20 -36.75 81.28
CA GLN A 4 4.27 -36.18 80.49
C GLN A 4 4.60 -37.08 79.29
N SER A 5 5.10 -36.49 78.20
CA SER A 5 6.23 -37.03 77.44
C SER A 5 6.87 -35.90 76.63
N ALA A 6 8.07 -35.53 77.05
CA ALA A 6 8.99 -34.65 76.33
C ALA A 6 9.43 -35.29 75.00
N LEU A 7 9.80 -34.46 74.03
CA LEU A 7 10.91 -34.71 73.10
C LEU A 7 11.31 -33.39 72.44
N LEU A 8 12.47 -32.89 72.88
CA LEU A 8 13.27 -31.87 72.21
C LEU A 8 13.74 -32.40 70.84
N VAL A 9 13.60 -31.61 69.77
CA VAL A 9 14.49 -31.70 68.60
C VAL A 9 14.86 -30.30 68.12
N LEU A 10 16.16 -30.16 67.86
CA LEU A 10 16.95 -28.99 67.54
C LEU A 10 16.55 -28.27 66.23
N ALA A 11 16.77 -26.95 66.26
CA ALA A 11 17.39 -26.09 65.24
C ALA A 11 17.26 -26.44 63.76
N VAL A 12 16.77 -25.50 62.94
CA VAL A 12 17.58 -24.75 61.94
C VAL A 12 16.87 -23.41 61.66
N LEU A 13 17.55 -22.30 61.97
CA LEU A 13 17.18 -20.95 61.51
C LEU A 13 17.64 -20.79 60.06
N SER A 14 16.78 -21.13 59.10
CA SER A 14 17.02 -20.90 57.68
C SER A 14 16.59 -19.48 57.29
N SER A 15 17.43 -18.49 57.59
CA SER A 15 17.27 -17.12 57.11
C SER A 15 17.41 -17.09 55.58
N SER A 16 16.28 -17.11 54.89
CA SER A 16 16.21 -17.00 53.44
C SER A 16 16.37 -15.52 53.06
N LEU A 17 17.57 -15.08 52.70
CA LEU A 17 17.75 -13.79 52.03
C LEU A 17 17.26 -13.93 50.58
N SER A 18 15.95 -13.79 50.38
CA SER A 18 15.36 -13.69 49.05
C SER A 18 15.60 -12.27 48.51
N ALA A 19 16.76 -12.04 47.92
CA ALA A 19 17.01 -10.84 47.13
C ALA A 19 16.08 -10.86 45.91
N CYS A 20 15.02 -10.06 45.96
CA CYS A 20 14.13 -9.83 44.82
C CYS A 20 14.91 -9.10 43.70
N ALA A 21 15.63 -9.84 42.87
CA ALA A 21 16.03 -9.37 41.55
C ALA A 21 14.74 -9.27 40.71
N HIS A 22 14.02 -8.14 40.82
CA HIS A 22 12.89 -7.86 39.95
C HIS A 22 13.42 -7.73 38.53
N ARG A 23 13.25 -8.80 37.75
CA ARG A 23 13.46 -8.81 36.31
C ARG A 23 12.43 -7.86 35.73
N VAL A 24 12.86 -6.65 35.38
CA VAL A 24 12.07 -5.73 34.58
C VAL A 24 11.95 -6.38 33.20
N GLU A 25 10.83 -7.06 32.95
CA GLU A 25 10.50 -7.50 31.60
C GLU A 25 10.21 -6.25 30.76
N PRO A 26 10.93 -6.05 29.64
CA PRO A 26 10.63 -4.95 28.75
C PRO A 26 9.24 -5.18 28.15
N GLN A 27 8.25 -4.44 28.65
CA GLN A 27 6.92 -4.42 28.09
C GLN A 27 6.99 -3.70 26.74
N ILE A 28 6.71 -4.42 25.65
CA ILE A 28 6.58 -3.80 24.34
C ILE A 28 5.41 -2.82 24.39
N SER A 29 5.65 -1.57 23.99
CA SER A 29 4.61 -0.55 24.00
C SER A 29 3.49 -0.89 23.00
N GLN A 30 2.26 -0.47 23.30
CA GLN A 30 1.11 -0.69 22.43
C GLN A 30 1.35 -0.15 21.01
N ALA A 31 2.01 1.01 20.88
CA ALA A 31 2.39 1.57 19.59
C ALA A 31 3.24 0.63 18.72
N VAL A 32 4.09 -0.21 19.32
CA VAL A 32 4.91 -1.18 18.59
C VAL A 32 4.09 -2.41 18.18
N LEU A 33 3.08 -2.80 18.97
CA LEU A 33 2.14 -3.86 18.61
C LEU A 33 1.24 -3.42 17.45
N ASP A 34 0.69 -2.20 17.53
CA ASP A 34 -0.13 -1.60 16.47
C ASP A 34 0.66 -1.44 15.17
N ALA A 35 1.93 -1.02 15.25
CA ALA A 35 2.80 -0.89 14.08
C ALA A 35 3.19 -2.24 13.44
N ARG A 36 3.14 -3.35 14.20
CA ARG A 36 3.32 -4.70 13.66
C ARG A 36 2.03 -5.20 13.02
N ALA A 37 0.90 -5.08 13.72
CA ALA A 37 -0.41 -5.44 13.19
C ALA A 37 -0.73 -4.71 11.88
N GLY A 38 -0.41 -3.41 11.78
CA GLY A 38 -0.57 -2.66 10.54
C GLY A 38 0.34 -3.13 9.40
N ARG A 39 1.56 -3.61 9.70
CA ARG A 39 2.45 -4.22 8.71
C ARG A 39 1.97 -5.59 8.25
N ASP A 40 1.42 -6.39 9.15
CA ASP A 40 0.91 -7.72 8.82
C ASP A 40 -0.35 -7.61 7.94
N VAL A 41 -1.27 -6.69 8.26
CA VAL A 41 -2.44 -6.39 7.42
C VAL A 41 -2.03 -5.85 6.03
N ALA A 42 -1.04 -4.96 5.97
CA ALA A 42 -0.50 -4.49 4.69
C ALA A 42 0.19 -5.63 3.91
N GLY A 43 0.92 -6.51 4.60
CA GLY A 43 1.55 -7.69 4.00
C GLY A 43 0.54 -8.65 3.37
N ASP A 44 -0.58 -8.91 4.04
CA ASP A 44 -1.67 -9.75 3.53
C ASP A 44 -2.44 -9.08 2.39
N ALA A 45 -2.70 -7.77 2.49
CA ALA A 45 -3.36 -7.00 1.43
C ALA A 45 -2.51 -6.86 0.17
N CYS A 46 -1.19 -6.83 0.33
CA CYS A 46 -0.24 -6.70 -0.77
C CYS A 46 0.18 -8.03 -1.38
N GLY A 47 0.13 -9.12 -0.62
CA GLY A 47 0.30 -10.50 -1.08
C GLY A 47 1.46 -10.69 -2.08
N SER A 48 1.38 -11.74 -2.88
CA SER A 48 2.35 -12.06 -3.94
C SER A 48 2.13 -11.22 -5.21
N GLN A 49 1.98 -9.90 -5.11
CA GLN A 49 1.92 -9.06 -6.30
C GLN A 49 3.27 -9.10 -7.05
N PRO A 50 3.26 -9.16 -8.38
CA PRO A 50 4.49 -9.22 -9.17
C PRO A 50 5.22 -7.87 -9.15
N ALA A 51 6.56 -7.92 -9.06
CA ALA A 51 7.41 -6.74 -9.14
C ALA A 51 7.22 -5.95 -10.45
N LYS A 52 6.93 -6.65 -11.57
CA LYS A 52 6.46 -6.04 -12.81
C LYS A 52 4.93 -6.14 -12.89
N PRO A 53 4.20 -5.02 -12.79
CA PRO A 53 2.76 -5.02 -12.92
C PRO A 53 2.29 -5.17 -14.38
N ALA A 54 1.10 -5.73 -14.55
CA ALA A 54 0.36 -5.60 -15.80
C ALA A 54 -0.15 -4.16 -15.97
N PRO A 55 -0.30 -3.65 -17.21
CA PRO A 55 -0.93 -2.36 -17.45
C PRO A 55 -2.36 -2.31 -16.92
N ILE A 56 -2.77 -1.14 -16.43
CA ILE A 56 -4.13 -0.87 -15.97
C ILE A 56 -4.80 0.09 -16.94
N SER A 57 -5.91 -0.34 -17.54
CA SER A 57 -6.71 0.49 -18.44
C SER A 57 -7.80 1.24 -17.67
N VAL A 58 -7.84 2.55 -17.85
CA VAL A 58 -8.87 3.47 -17.36
C VAL A 58 -9.66 3.97 -18.56
N GLN A 59 -10.94 3.58 -18.64
CA GLN A 59 -11.76 3.90 -19.79
C GLN A 59 -12.47 5.26 -19.67
N PHE A 60 -12.46 5.99 -20.79
CA PHE A 60 -13.16 7.25 -20.99
C PHE A 60 -14.23 7.10 -22.09
N PRO A 61 -15.37 7.79 -21.95
CA PRO A 61 -16.32 7.95 -23.05
C PRO A 61 -15.71 8.71 -24.23
N PHE A 62 -16.38 8.60 -25.38
CA PHE A 62 -15.94 9.24 -26.62
C PHE A 62 -15.90 10.76 -26.47
N GLY A 63 -14.78 11.38 -26.85
CA GLY A 63 -14.57 12.83 -26.78
C GLY A 63 -14.53 13.41 -25.36
N GLU A 64 -14.65 12.58 -24.33
CA GLU A 64 -14.72 13.03 -22.94
C GLU A 64 -13.40 12.85 -22.20
N THR A 65 -13.20 13.73 -21.22
CA THR A 65 -12.04 13.75 -20.30
C THR A 65 -12.45 13.56 -18.84
N GLU A 66 -13.74 13.40 -18.58
CA GLU A 66 -14.25 13.20 -17.23
C GLU A 66 -14.04 11.75 -16.78
N LEU A 67 -13.50 11.60 -15.57
CA LEU A 67 -13.21 10.29 -15.00
C LEU A 67 -14.47 9.70 -14.36
N SER A 68 -15.12 8.80 -15.09
CA SER A 68 -16.32 8.10 -14.63
C SER A 68 -16.07 7.28 -13.35
N PRO A 69 -17.12 6.91 -12.59
CA PRO A 69 -16.97 6.03 -11.42
C PRO A 69 -16.31 4.68 -11.75
N ALA A 70 -16.50 4.15 -12.97
CA ALA A 70 -15.81 2.95 -13.42
C ALA A 70 -14.32 3.20 -13.65
N GLY A 71 -13.96 4.35 -14.25
CA GLY A 71 -12.58 4.79 -14.40
C GLY A 71 -11.88 5.03 -13.06
N GLN A 72 -12.58 5.60 -12.08
CA GLN A 72 -12.08 5.77 -10.71
C GLN A 72 -11.74 4.42 -10.07
N ARG A 73 -12.63 3.41 -10.18
CA ARG A 73 -12.35 2.05 -9.69
C ARG A 73 -11.14 1.41 -10.37
N ALA A 74 -10.95 1.65 -11.67
CA ALA A 74 -9.76 1.18 -12.37
C ALA A 74 -8.49 1.88 -11.85
N ALA A 75 -8.54 3.20 -11.66
CA ALA A 75 -7.44 3.97 -11.07
C ALA A 75 -7.14 3.56 -9.62
N ASP A 76 -8.15 3.16 -8.84
CA ASP A 76 -7.95 2.61 -7.49
C ASP A 76 -7.16 1.29 -7.50
N GLY A 77 -7.25 0.51 -8.58
CA GLY A 77 -6.38 -0.66 -8.79
C GLY A 77 -4.90 -0.28 -8.92
N ALA A 78 -4.62 0.85 -9.59
CA ALA A 78 -3.26 1.39 -9.67
C ALA A 78 -2.79 1.91 -8.31
N LEU A 79 -3.66 2.57 -7.56
CA LEU A 79 -3.39 3.01 -6.19
C LEU A 79 -3.04 1.82 -5.29
N ALA A 80 -3.80 0.72 -5.36
CA ALA A 80 -3.53 -0.49 -4.58
C ALA A 80 -2.14 -1.06 -4.89
N TRP A 81 -1.76 -1.16 -6.17
CA TRP A 81 -0.42 -1.60 -6.54
C TRP A 81 0.67 -0.65 -6.00
N LEU A 82 0.45 0.67 -6.11
CA LEU A 82 1.40 1.66 -5.62
C LEU A 82 1.60 1.59 -4.09
N ILE A 83 0.54 1.34 -3.32
CA ILE A 83 0.63 1.14 -1.86
C ILE A 83 1.54 -0.06 -1.54
N CYS A 84 1.38 -1.14 -2.30
CA CYS A 84 2.12 -2.37 -2.09
C CYS A 84 3.56 -2.37 -2.61
N HIS A 85 3.89 -1.42 -3.48
CA HIS A 85 5.23 -1.26 -4.04
C HIS A 85 5.73 0.14 -3.69
N PRO A 86 6.16 0.44 -2.45
CA PRO A 86 6.51 1.81 -2.04
C PRO A 86 7.60 2.45 -2.91
N ASN A 87 8.50 1.65 -3.50
CA ASN A 87 9.54 2.10 -4.45
C ASN A 87 9.07 2.11 -5.92
N GLY A 88 7.89 1.53 -6.20
CA GLY A 88 7.31 1.45 -7.54
C GLY A 88 6.88 2.82 -8.03
N ARG A 89 6.94 3.03 -9.34
CA ARG A 89 6.46 4.25 -10.01
C ARG A 89 5.37 3.89 -11.01
N ALA A 90 4.54 4.86 -11.34
CA ALA A 90 3.57 4.73 -12.41
C ALA A 90 3.79 5.77 -13.50
N VAL A 91 3.63 5.33 -14.74
CA VAL A 91 3.55 6.17 -15.92
C VAL A 91 2.10 6.17 -16.39
N ILE A 92 1.54 7.35 -16.58
CA ILE A 92 0.19 7.53 -17.10
C ILE A 92 0.31 7.98 -18.55
N ARG A 93 -0.30 7.22 -19.46
CA ARG A 93 -0.32 7.54 -20.89
C ARG A 93 -1.77 7.63 -21.37
N GLY A 94 -2.09 8.71 -22.07
CA GLY A 94 -3.41 8.87 -22.68
C GLY A 94 -3.48 8.25 -24.06
N ALA A 95 -4.65 7.70 -24.40
CA ALA A 95 -5.00 7.31 -25.76
C ALA A 95 -6.34 7.92 -26.15
N ALA A 96 -6.33 8.59 -27.30
CA ALA A 96 -7.51 9.19 -27.89
C ALA A 96 -8.26 8.20 -28.81
N ASP A 97 -9.40 8.67 -29.33
CA ASP A 97 -10.40 7.86 -30.02
C ASP A 97 -10.06 7.61 -31.51
N GLY A 98 -9.03 8.28 -32.05
CA GLY A 98 -8.64 8.21 -33.47
C GLY A 98 -9.39 9.13 -34.45
N HIS A 99 -10.30 9.99 -34.00
CA HIS A 99 -11.08 10.89 -34.86
C HIS A 99 -10.60 12.36 -34.83
N GLY A 100 -10.59 13.05 -35.98
CA GLY A 100 -10.20 14.46 -36.07
C GLY A 100 -8.71 14.68 -36.31
N SER A 101 -8.19 15.87 -35.98
CA SER A 101 -6.79 16.21 -36.23
C SER A 101 -5.84 15.55 -35.22
N ALA A 102 -4.60 15.26 -35.63
CA ALA A 102 -3.59 14.69 -34.75
C ALA A 102 -3.37 15.56 -33.49
N ALA A 103 -3.36 16.89 -33.65
CA ALA A 103 -3.20 17.82 -32.53
C ALA A 103 -4.38 17.75 -31.54
N ALA A 104 -5.63 17.68 -32.04
CA ALA A 104 -6.80 17.51 -31.19
C ALA A 104 -6.75 16.19 -30.41
N GLN A 105 -6.31 15.12 -31.07
CA GLN A 105 -6.19 13.80 -30.44
C GLN A 105 -5.07 13.74 -29.40
N THR A 106 -3.93 14.39 -29.65
CA THR A 106 -2.88 14.54 -28.64
C THR A 106 -3.37 15.33 -27.43
N ALA A 107 -4.11 16.43 -27.65
CA ALA A 107 -4.68 17.22 -26.57
C ALA A 107 -5.71 16.43 -25.74
N LEU A 108 -6.58 15.66 -26.39
CA LEU A 108 -7.56 14.79 -25.73
C LEU A 108 -6.87 13.71 -24.89
N ALA A 109 -5.88 13.02 -25.48
CA ALA A 109 -5.09 12.02 -24.77
C ALA A 109 -4.39 12.60 -23.53
N ASN A 110 -3.73 13.74 -23.67
CA ASN A 110 -3.05 14.41 -22.56
C ASN A 110 -4.04 14.79 -21.44
N SER A 111 -5.21 15.31 -21.81
CA SER A 111 -6.25 15.69 -20.85
C SER A 111 -6.78 14.49 -20.06
N ARG A 112 -6.97 13.33 -20.70
CA ARG A 112 -7.35 12.08 -20.03
C ARG A 112 -6.28 11.61 -19.06
N ALA A 113 -5.01 11.65 -19.47
CA ALA A 113 -3.90 11.29 -18.59
C ALA A 113 -3.82 12.22 -17.35
N GLN A 114 -4.03 13.52 -17.55
CA GLN A 114 -4.09 14.51 -16.46
C GLN A 114 -5.27 14.28 -15.51
N ALA A 115 -6.44 13.87 -16.01
CA ALA A 115 -7.60 13.54 -15.17
C ALA A 115 -7.30 12.37 -14.24
N VAL A 116 -6.67 11.30 -14.75
CA VAL A 116 -6.22 10.16 -13.94
C VAL A 116 -5.14 10.58 -12.95
N GLN A 117 -4.18 11.39 -13.38
CA GLN A 117 -3.12 11.88 -12.50
C GLN A 117 -3.70 12.69 -11.34
N THR A 118 -4.60 13.63 -11.63
CA THR A 118 -5.26 14.48 -10.63
C THR A 118 -6.01 13.64 -9.61
N TYR A 119 -6.74 12.62 -10.07
CA TYR A 119 -7.44 11.68 -9.19
C TYR A 119 -6.47 10.97 -8.24
N LEU A 120 -5.35 10.43 -8.75
CA LEU A 120 -4.35 9.71 -7.95
C LEU A 120 -3.54 10.63 -7.02
N ILE A 121 -3.26 11.87 -7.43
CA ILE A 121 -2.68 12.90 -6.56
C ILE A 121 -3.61 13.15 -5.37
N GLY A 122 -4.92 13.25 -5.60
CA GLY A 122 -5.92 13.37 -4.53
C GLY A 122 -5.97 12.17 -3.58
N LYS A 123 -5.34 11.05 -3.93
CA LYS A 123 -5.17 9.85 -3.08
C LYS A 123 -3.80 9.77 -2.41
N GLY A 124 -2.90 10.73 -2.65
CA GLY A 124 -1.62 10.87 -1.94
C GLY A 124 -0.42 10.17 -2.58
N VAL A 125 -0.44 9.85 -3.88
CA VAL A 125 0.70 9.17 -4.58
C VAL A 125 1.46 10.07 -5.57
N GLU A 126 1.38 11.40 -5.41
CA GLU A 126 1.90 12.40 -6.36
C GLU A 126 3.36 12.20 -6.80
N ALA A 127 4.27 11.93 -5.85
CA ALA A 127 5.71 11.88 -6.09
C ALA A 127 6.15 10.70 -6.98
N ARG A 128 5.20 9.85 -7.39
CA ARG A 128 5.43 8.57 -8.05
C ARG A 128 4.76 8.46 -9.42
N LEU A 129 4.14 9.55 -9.90
CA LEU A 129 3.40 9.60 -11.16
C LEU A 129 4.15 10.42 -12.21
N THR A 130 4.32 9.86 -13.41
CA THR A 130 4.84 10.57 -14.58
C THR A 130 3.82 10.55 -15.70
N LEU A 131 3.53 11.71 -16.30
CA LEU A 131 2.79 11.77 -17.57
C LEU A 131 3.73 11.43 -18.73
N ALA A 132 3.34 10.48 -19.57
CA ALA A 132 4.03 10.17 -20.81
C ALA A 132 3.29 10.74 -22.02
N ALA A 133 4.05 11.08 -23.07
CA ALA A 133 3.47 11.42 -24.36
C ALA A 133 2.65 10.24 -24.92
N PRO A 134 1.56 10.48 -25.67
CA PRO A 134 0.70 9.42 -26.19
C PRO A 134 1.41 8.38 -27.07
N ASP A 135 2.50 8.76 -27.72
CA ASP A 135 3.33 7.93 -28.60
C ASP A 135 4.61 7.41 -27.93
N ALA A 136 4.81 7.69 -26.64
CA ALA A 136 5.99 7.21 -25.91
C ALA A 136 6.03 5.68 -25.87
N PRO A 137 7.21 5.04 -25.99
CA PRO A 137 7.34 3.59 -25.89
C PRO A 137 6.95 3.09 -24.50
N ASP A 138 6.60 1.79 -24.42
CA ASP A 138 6.27 1.15 -23.15
C ASP A 138 7.44 1.16 -22.16
N PRO A 139 7.14 1.40 -20.86
CA PRO A 139 8.17 1.42 -19.85
C PRO A 139 8.84 0.04 -19.75
N GLN A 140 10.17 0.05 -19.81
CA GLN A 140 10.99 -1.16 -19.94
C GLN A 140 11.13 -1.96 -18.64
N ARG A 141 11.02 -1.32 -17.46
CA ARG A 141 11.25 -1.97 -16.14
C ARG A 141 10.25 -1.49 -15.10
N GLU A 142 9.73 -2.41 -14.29
CA GLU A 142 9.07 -2.26 -12.96
C GLU A 142 8.28 -0.96 -12.71
N VAL A 143 7.65 -0.44 -13.74
CA VAL A 143 6.86 0.79 -13.72
C VAL A 143 5.48 0.40 -14.21
N LEU A 144 4.48 0.73 -13.40
CA LEU A 144 3.08 0.52 -13.75
C LEU A 144 2.70 1.46 -14.90
N LEU A 145 2.23 0.89 -16.00
CA LEU A 145 1.57 1.67 -17.04
C LEU A 145 0.09 1.81 -16.69
N ILE A 146 -0.39 3.05 -16.64
CA ILE A 146 -1.80 3.39 -16.51
C ILE A 146 -2.24 3.98 -17.85
N ALA A 147 -3.02 3.22 -18.59
CA ALA A 147 -3.51 3.61 -19.91
C ALA A 147 -4.87 4.32 -19.75
N ALA A 148 -4.90 5.62 -20.01
CA ALA A 148 -6.12 6.44 -19.99
C ALA A 148 -6.76 6.43 -21.40
N GLU A 149 -7.60 5.45 -21.66
CA GLU A 149 -8.02 5.06 -23.00
C GLU A 149 -9.47 5.48 -23.30
N GLY A 150 -9.69 5.98 -24.51
CA GLY A 150 -11.03 6.11 -25.05
C GLY A 150 -11.57 4.79 -25.60
N ARG A 151 -12.90 4.70 -25.73
CA ARG A 151 -13.54 3.58 -26.41
C ARG A 151 -13.15 3.56 -27.89
N ARG A 152 -12.50 2.49 -28.31
CA ARG A 152 -12.25 2.17 -29.72
C ARG A 152 -13.41 1.30 -30.19
N TRP A 153 -14.21 1.82 -31.11
CA TRP A 153 -15.35 1.14 -31.72
C TRP A 153 -15.05 0.87 -33.19
#